data_AF-A0A9C5ZIN1-F1
#
_entry.id   AF-A0A9C5ZIN1-F1
#
_cell.length_a   1.000
_cell.length_b   1.000
_cell.length_c   1.000
_cell.angle_alpha   90.00
_cell.angle_beta   90.00
_cell.angle_gamma   90.00
#
_symmetry.space_group_name_H-M   'P 1'
#
loop_
_entity.id
_entity.type
_entity.pdbx_description
1 polymer ?
#
loop_
_entity_poly.entity_id
_entity_poly.type
_entity_poly.pdbx_seq_one_letter_code
_entity_poly.pdbx_strand_id
1 'polypeptide(L)'
;MATLEMLLTKIPIKTEKQALKILDICSKKQFINAEEEICKVQAKKSFTEERYGNALEWAIRSRDTLYVTSIADYLLKHYVQTGDILCPDVIANIGAKMFISPRLVFLAKYFDFYQFYRKKDLLPAAELLLNLLESEIIPEYFWPSLLVDTIPLLESKDPKIFFKETCCILQHLESNLMPLIEKKKKHMEKHPNEPINILKHYRLDNVEQIVNLLRLACARNLSRAIIIENTLIN
;
A
#
# COMPACT_ATOMS: atom_id res chain seq x y z
N MET A 1 -27.19 -28.31 15.23
CA MET A 1 -26.25 -27.17 15.17
C MET A 1 -25.59 -27.08 13.80
N ALA A 2 -24.83 -28.10 13.36
CA ALA A 2 -24.16 -28.13 12.04
C ALA A 2 -25.10 -27.91 10.82
N THR A 3 -26.34 -28.43 10.88
CA THR A 3 -27.31 -28.27 9.79
C THR A 3 -27.78 -26.82 9.61
N LEU A 4 -27.85 -26.04 10.70
CA LEU A 4 -28.29 -24.64 10.65
C LEU A 4 -27.18 -23.75 10.07
N GLU A 5 -25.93 -24.03 10.45
CA GLU A 5 -24.73 -23.36 9.95
C GLU A 5 -24.59 -23.54 8.42
N MET A 6 -24.77 -24.76 7.94
CA MET A 6 -24.71 -25.09 6.51
C MET A 6 -25.90 -24.54 5.69
N LEU A 7 -27.05 -24.30 6.33
CA LEU A 7 -28.20 -23.67 5.67
C LEU A 7 -28.04 -22.16 5.59
N LEU A 8 -27.44 -21.52 6.61
CA LEU A 8 -27.21 -20.07 6.65
C LEU A 8 -26.24 -19.61 5.54
N THR A 9 -25.21 -20.40 5.23
CA THR A 9 -24.27 -20.10 4.14
C THR A 9 -24.89 -20.24 2.74
N LYS A 10 -26.03 -20.92 2.62
CA LYS A 10 -26.75 -21.13 1.35
C LYS A 10 -27.87 -20.12 1.09
N ILE A 11 -28.16 -19.22 2.05
CA ILE A 11 -29.21 -18.20 1.87
C ILE A 11 -28.73 -17.21 0.79
N PRO A 12 -29.52 -16.94 -0.26
CA PRO A 12 -29.15 -15.94 -1.26
C PRO A 12 -29.25 -14.54 -0.66
N ILE A 13 -28.11 -13.97 -0.29
CA ILE A 13 -28.02 -12.62 0.27
C ILE A 13 -28.09 -11.60 -0.87
N LYS A 14 -29.25 -10.95 -1.02
CA LYS A 14 -29.48 -9.97 -2.07
C LYS A 14 -29.02 -8.57 -1.66
N THR A 15 -29.20 -8.21 -0.39
CA THR A 15 -28.93 -6.86 0.13
C THR A 15 -27.99 -6.87 1.33
N GLU A 16 -27.26 -5.77 1.51
CA GLU A 16 -26.36 -5.57 2.65
C GLU A 16 -27.07 -5.65 4.00
N LYS A 17 -28.28 -5.08 4.08
CA LYS A 17 -29.13 -5.16 5.28
C LYS A 17 -29.48 -6.60 5.66
N GLN A 18 -29.66 -7.48 4.67
CA GLN A 18 -29.89 -8.91 4.94
C GLN A 18 -28.62 -9.59 5.44
N ALA A 19 -27.45 -9.27 4.86
CA ALA A 19 -26.17 -9.77 5.32
C ALA A 19 -25.94 -9.44 6.80
N LEU A 20 -26.14 -8.18 7.18
CA LEU A 20 -25.94 -7.71 8.56
C LEU A 20 -26.90 -8.37 9.55
N LYS A 21 -28.17 -8.60 9.17
CA LYS A 21 -29.13 -9.33 10.02
C LYS A 21 -28.72 -10.78 10.22
N ILE A 22 -28.25 -11.45 9.17
CA ILE A 22 -27.80 -12.84 9.26
C ILE A 22 -26.56 -12.91 10.16
N LEU A 23 -25.64 -11.96 10.04
CA LEU A 23 -24.45 -11.87 10.88
C LEU A 23 -24.77 -11.62 12.35
N ASP A 24 -25.74 -10.77 12.66
CA ASP A 24 -26.22 -10.59 14.05
C ASP A 24 -26.74 -11.90 14.65
N ILE A 25 -27.45 -12.70 13.86
CA ILE A 25 -27.93 -14.03 14.27
C ILE A 25 -26.76 -15.01 14.44
N CYS A 26 -25.80 -15.03 13.51
CA CYS A 26 -24.61 -15.88 13.59
C CYS A 26 -23.75 -15.53 14.82
N SER A 27 -23.57 -14.24 15.10
CA SER A 27 -22.82 -13.74 16.25
C SER A 27 -23.47 -14.15 17.57
N LYS A 28 -24.80 -13.96 17.69
CA LYS A 28 -25.58 -14.41 18.87
C LYS A 28 -25.48 -15.90 19.13
N LYS A 29 -25.32 -16.71 18.07
CA LYS A 29 -25.19 -18.17 18.15
C LYS A 29 -23.75 -18.68 18.12
N GLN A 30 -22.76 -17.78 18.07
CA GLN A 30 -21.32 -18.09 17.98
C GLN A 30 -20.93 -18.97 16.79
N PHE A 31 -21.60 -18.81 15.64
CA PHE A 31 -21.23 -19.51 14.40
C PHE A 31 -20.15 -18.75 13.64
N ILE A 32 -18.91 -18.85 14.13
CA ILE A 32 -17.75 -18.11 13.61
C ILE A 32 -17.45 -18.46 12.15
N ASN A 33 -17.49 -19.75 11.79
CA ASN A 33 -17.17 -20.19 10.42
C ASN A 33 -18.21 -19.69 9.41
N ALA A 34 -19.50 -19.72 9.77
CA ALA A 34 -20.54 -19.17 8.92
C ALA A 34 -20.42 -17.65 8.75
N GLU A 35 -20.06 -16.92 9.82
CA GLU A 35 -19.81 -15.47 9.75
C GLU A 35 -18.66 -15.14 8.80
N GLU A 36 -17.55 -15.88 8.90
CA GLU A 36 -16.39 -15.73 8.03
C GLU A 36 -16.75 -15.98 6.55
N GLU A 37 -17.41 -17.10 6.26
CA GLU A 37 -17.79 -17.47 4.88
C GLU A 37 -18.80 -16.49 4.27
N ILE A 38 -19.79 -16.04 5.06
CA ILE A 38 -20.73 -15.01 4.61
C ILE A 38 -19.99 -13.71 4.27
N CYS A 39 -19.04 -13.29 5.09
CA CYS A 39 -18.24 -12.10 4.84
C CYS A 39 -17.39 -12.24 3.56
N LYS A 40 -16.76 -13.39 3.33
CA LYS A 40 -15.99 -13.66 2.09
C LYS A 40 -16.87 -13.60 0.85
N VAL A 41 -18.06 -14.20 0.89
CA VAL A 41 -19.02 -14.16 -0.23
C VAL A 41 -19.48 -12.73 -0.50
N GLN A 42 -19.78 -11.94 0.54
CA GLN A 42 -20.18 -10.53 0.37
C GLN A 42 -19.05 -9.66 -0.15
N ALA A 43 -17.82 -9.87 0.32
CA ALA A 43 -16.65 -9.16 -0.18
C ALA A 43 -16.41 -9.47 -1.67
N LYS A 44 -16.45 -10.75 -2.05
CA LYS A 44 -16.30 -11.17 -3.45
C LYS A 44 -17.37 -10.55 -4.35
N LYS A 45 -18.63 -10.56 -3.90
CA LYS A 45 -19.74 -9.92 -4.61
C LYS A 45 -19.52 -8.41 -4.77
N SER A 46 -19.16 -7.73 -3.69
CA SER A 46 -18.91 -6.28 -3.72
C SER A 46 -17.71 -5.93 -4.62
N PHE A 47 -16.69 -6.80 -4.65
CA PHE A 47 -15.53 -6.66 -5.52
C PHE A 47 -15.91 -6.80 -7.00
N THR A 48 -16.76 -7.77 -7.35
CA THR A 48 -17.25 -7.94 -8.74
C THR A 48 -18.16 -6.81 -9.21
N GLU A 49 -18.81 -6.12 -8.27
CA GLU A 49 -19.64 -4.94 -8.53
C GLU A 49 -18.83 -3.63 -8.50
N GLU A 50 -17.48 -3.70 -8.44
CA GLU A 50 -16.56 -2.54 -8.37
C GLU A 50 -16.77 -1.64 -7.13
N ARG A 51 -17.48 -2.14 -6.12
CA ARG A 51 -17.67 -1.48 -4.82
C ARG A 51 -16.52 -1.83 -3.89
N TYR A 52 -15.32 -1.35 -4.23
CA TYR A 52 -14.07 -1.73 -3.56
C TYR A 52 -14.02 -1.39 -2.06
N GLY A 53 -14.64 -0.27 -1.65
CA GLY A 53 -14.76 0.10 -0.24
C GLY A 53 -15.51 -0.94 0.57
N ASN A 54 -16.73 -1.31 0.14
CA ASN A 54 -17.50 -2.38 0.76
C ASN A 54 -16.76 -3.72 0.70
N ALA A 55 -16.08 -4.03 -0.41
CA ALA A 55 -15.29 -5.26 -0.53
C ALA A 55 -14.21 -5.34 0.56
N LEU A 56 -13.48 -4.24 0.79
CA LEU A 56 -12.46 -4.14 1.83
C LEU A 56 -13.06 -4.26 3.24
N GLU A 57 -14.19 -3.59 3.51
CA GLU A 57 -14.86 -3.68 4.82
C GLU A 57 -15.34 -5.11 5.13
N TRP A 58 -15.93 -5.79 4.13
CA TRP A 58 -16.36 -7.18 4.26
C TRP A 58 -15.19 -8.13 4.46
N ALA A 59 -14.06 -7.90 3.78
CA ALA A 59 -12.85 -8.67 3.98
C ALA A 59 -12.25 -8.47 5.38
N ILE A 60 -12.18 -7.23 5.85
CA ILE A 60 -11.74 -6.92 7.22
C ILE A 60 -12.63 -7.61 8.24
N ARG A 61 -13.95 -7.64 8.00
CA ARG A 61 -14.92 -8.32 8.86
C ARG A 61 -14.77 -9.84 8.86
N SER A 62 -14.35 -10.45 7.75
CA SER A 62 -14.11 -11.90 7.69
C SER A 62 -12.92 -12.35 8.54
N ARG A 63 -12.03 -11.42 8.94
CA ARG A 63 -10.78 -11.69 9.70
C ARG A 63 -9.83 -12.68 9.01
N ASP A 64 -10.03 -12.93 7.73
CA ASP A 64 -9.15 -13.76 6.92
C ASP A 64 -7.97 -12.90 6.45
N THR A 65 -6.81 -13.08 7.09
CA THR A 65 -5.59 -12.33 6.78
C THR A 65 -5.18 -12.45 5.31
N LEU A 66 -5.31 -13.63 4.69
CA LEU A 66 -4.92 -13.84 3.30
C LEU A 66 -5.84 -13.09 2.35
N TYR A 67 -7.15 -13.16 2.63
CA TYR A 67 -8.14 -12.49 1.81
C TYR A 67 -8.08 -10.96 1.93
N VAL A 68 -7.92 -10.43 3.15
CA VAL A 68 -7.64 -9.00 3.38
C VAL A 68 -6.37 -8.56 2.65
N THR A 69 -5.31 -9.36 2.72
CA THR A 69 -4.06 -9.10 2.00
C THR A 69 -4.29 -9.00 0.49
N SER A 70 -5.07 -9.92 -0.09
CA SER A 70 -5.36 -9.91 -1.53
C SER A 70 -6.09 -8.66 -2.00
N ILE A 71 -7.07 -8.16 -1.21
CA ILE A 71 -7.82 -6.95 -1.57
C ILE A 71 -6.93 -5.71 -1.38
N ALA A 72 -6.20 -5.61 -0.28
CA ALA A 72 -5.26 -4.51 -0.06
C ALA A 72 -4.18 -4.46 -1.15
N ASP A 73 -3.66 -5.63 -1.58
CA ASP A 73 -2.70 -5.76 -2.66
C ASP A 73 -3.27 -5.31 -4.01
N TYR A 74 -4.53 -5.61 -4.28
CA TYR A 74 -5.23 -5.12 -5.48
C TYR A 74 -5.33 -3.60 -5.50
N LEU A 75 -5.72 -2.97 -4.38
CA LEU A 75 -5.82 -1.51 -4.27
C LEU A 75 -4.47 -0.83 -4.49
N LEU A 76 -3.40 -1.39 -3.94
CA LEU A 76 -2.03 -0.89 -4.13
C LEU A 76 -1.58 -1.05 -5.58
N LYS A 77 -1.83 -2.20 -6.21
CA LYS A 77 -1.51 -2.41 -7.64
C LYS A 77 -2.27 -1.44 -8.54
N HIS A 78 -3.55 -1.20 -8.25
CA HIS A 78 -4.35 -0.21 -8.96
C HIS A 78 -3.73 1.18 -8.85
N TYR A 79 -3.31 1.60 -7.65
CA TYR A 79 -2.61 2.86 -7.46
C TYR A 79 -1.25 2.89 -8.19
N VAL A 80 -0.50 1.80 -8.18
CA VAL A 80 0.79 1.74 -8.87
C VAL A 80 0.58 1.91 -10.38
N GLN A 81 -0.50 1.37 -10.94
CA GLN A 81 -0.86 1.47 -12.37
C GLN A 81 -1.50 2.80 -12.82
N THR A 82 -2.48 3.29 -12.07
CA THR A 82 -3.29 4.47 -12.41
C THR A 82 -2.88 5.70 -11.60
N GLY A 83 -2.39 5.42 -10.39
CA GLY A 83 -2.27 6.22 -9.16
C GLY A 83 -3.39 7.14 -8.81
N ASP A 84 -4.59 6.63 -9.07
CA ASP A 84 -5.76 6.98 -8.33
C ASP A 84 -5.90 6.02 -7.14
N ILE A 85 -6.14 6.59 -5.95
CA ILE A 85 -6.41 5.82 -4.73
C ILE A 85 -7.90 5.50 -4.69
N LEU A 86 -8.21 4.21 -4.70
CA LEU A 86 -9.58 3.72 -4.57
C LEU A 86 -10.06 3.81 -3.12
N CYS A 87 -11.35 4.08 -2.92
CA CYS A 87 -12.05 4.13 -1.62
C CYS A 87 -11.27 4.87 -0.49
N PRO A 88 -10.84 6.13 -0.72
CA PRO A 88 -10.06 6.90 0.25
C PRO A 88 -10.80 7.10 1.58
N ASP A 89 -12.12 7.21 1.54
CA ASP A 89 -13.03 7.32 2.68
C ASP A 89 -12.98 6.08 3.58
N VAL A 90 -12.98 4.88 2.98
CA VAL A 90 -12.89 3.63 3.75
C VAL A 90 -11.48 3.46 4.32
N ILE A 91 -10.44 3.75 3.54
CA ILE A 91 -9.04 3.62 3.98
C ILE A 91 -8.76 4.55 5.17
N ALA A 92 -9.26 5.79 5.14
CA ALA A 92 -9.15 6.74 6.25
C ALA A 92 -9.73 6.21 7.58
N ASN A 93 -10.74 5.33 7.51
CA ASN A 93 -11.53 4.89 8.65
C ASN A 93 -11.21 3.44 9.10
N ILE A 94 -10.14 2.83 8.59
CA ILE A 94 -9.74 1.47 8.99
C ILE A 94 -9.38 1.42 10.50
N GLY A 95 -8.64 2.41 11.00
CA GLY A 95 -8.17 2.47 12.38
C GLY A 95 -7.33 1.26 12.77
N ALA A 96 -7.51 0.75 14.00
CA ALA A 96 -6.76 -0.41 14.52
C ALA A 96 -7.01 -1.72 13.76
N LYS A 97 -8.05 -1.78 12.90
CA LYS A 97 -8.32 -2.99 12.08
C LYS A 97 -7.24 -3.22 11.02
N MET A 98 -6.37 -2.24 10.76
CA MET A 98 -5.28 -2.39 9.78
C MET A 98 -4.29 -3.49 10.18
N PHE A 99 -4.15 -3.78 11.48
CA PHE A 99 -3.21 -4.78 12.00
C PHE A 99 -3.59 -6.23 11.67
N ILE A 100 -4.69 -6.47 10.95
CA ILE A 100 -5.07 -7.81 10.47
C ILE A 100 -4.07 -8.34 9.44
N SER A 101 -3.48 -7.46 8.61
CA SER A 101 -2.44 -7.87 7.66
C SER A 101 -1.38 -6.78 7.44
N PRO A 102 -0.10 -7.15 7.26
CA PRO A 102 0.97 -6.19 6.94
C PRO A 102 0.68 -5.35 5.69
N ARG A 103 0.02 -5.97 4.69
CA ARG A 103 -0.35 -5.28 3.44
C ARG A 103 -1.40 -4.20 3.66
N LEU A 104 -2.34 -4.42 4.59
CA LEU A 104 -3.34 -3.43 4.96
C LEU A 104 -2.74 -2.31 5.80
N VAL A 105 -1.80 -2.62 6.70
CA VAL A 105 -1.00 -1.60 7.41
C VAL A 105 -0.28 -0.72 6.40
N PHE A 106 0.41 -1.30 5.43
CA PHE A 106 1.12 -0.55 4.39
C PHE A 106 0.16 0.36 3.61
N LEU A 107 -0.98 -0.16 3.15
CA LEU A 107 -1.98 0.64 2.44
C LEU A 107 -2.47 1.84 3.27
N ALA A 108 -2.84 1.60 4.53
CA ALA A 108 -3.35 2.66 5.40
C ALA A 108 -2.28 3.73 5.68
N LYS A 109 -1.04 3.31 5.97
CA LYS A 109 0.07 4.22 6.27
C LYS A 109 0.59 4.96 5.05
N TYR A 110 0.61 4.32 3.89
CA TYR A 110 0.90 5.00 2.64
C TYR A 110 -0.18 6.05 2.30
N PHE A 111 -1.45 5.74 2.58
CA PHE A 111 -2.55 6.70 2.38
C PHE A 111 -2.48 7.89 3.34
N ASP A 112 -2.13 7.67 4.62
CA ASP A 112 -1.85 8.73 5.59
C ASP A 112 -0.73 9.66 5.07
N PHE A 113 0.38 9.07 4.57
CA PHE A 113 1.48 9.82 3.94
C PHE A 113 0.97 10.68 2.78
N TYR A 114 0.24 10.06 1.86
CA TYR A 114 -0.32 10.73 0.70
C TYR A 114 -1.20 11.93 1.11
N GLN A 115 -1.99 11.79 2.18
CA GLN A 115 -2.80 12.89 2.70
C GLN A 115 -1.96 14.05 3.25
N PHE A 116 -0.93 13.76 4.07
CA PHE A 116 -0.03 14.80 4.59
C PHE A 116 0.67 15.53 3.44
N TYR A 117 1.18 14.78 2.47
CA TYR A 117 1.84 15.31 1.29
C TYR A 117 0.91 16.23 0.48
N ARG A 118 -0.34 15.81 0.23
CA ARG A 118 -1.36 16.63 -0.48
C ARG A 118 -1.73 17.90 0.28
N LYS A 119 -1.70 17.87 1.62
CA LYS A 119 -1.94 19.04 2.49
C LYS A 119 -0.70 19.93 2.63
N LYS A 120 0.43 19.58 2.01
CA LYS A 120 1.74 20.24 2.14
C LYS A 120 2.30 20.20 3.56
N ASP A 121 1.86 19.25 4.37
CA ASP A 121 2.39 19.03 5.71
C ASP A 121 3.62 18.11 5.60
N LEU A 122 4.76 18.70 5.28
CA LEU A 122 5.94 17.97 4.80
C LEU A 122 6.67 17.19 5.90
N LEU A 123 6.63 17.66 7.14
CA LEU A 123 7.30 16.99 8.26
C LEU A 123 6.66 15.61 8.57
N PRO A 124 5.36 15.51 8.90
CA PRO A 124 4.72 14.21 9.12
C PRO A 124 4.69 13.35 7.86
N ALA A 125 4.66 13.95 6.67
CA ALA A 125 4.84 13.20 5.43
C ALA A 125 6.23 12.54 5.36
N ALA A 126 7.29 13.28 5.63
CA ALA A 126 8.65 12.74 5.63
C ALA A 126 8.85 11.66 6.69
N GLU A 127 8.44 11.91 7.93
CA GLU A 127 8.52 10.93 9.03
C GLU A 127 7.79 9.63 8.68
N LEU A 128 6.57 9.73 8.15
CA LEU A 128 5.78 8.54 7.82
C LEU A 128 6.35 7.78 6.63
N LEU A 129 6.87 8.47 5.62
CA LEU A 129 7.52 7.84 4.48
C LEU A 129 8.80 7.11 4.90
N LEU A 130 9.61 7.70 5.79
CA LEU A 130 10.81 7.07 6.32
C LEU A 130 10.47 5.84 7.17
N ASN A 131 9.46 5.94 8.03
CA ASN A 131 8.94 4.80 8.79
C ASN A 131 8.48 3.65 7.87
N LEU A 132 7.90 3.98 6.70
CA LEU A 132 7.55 2.99 5.70
C LEU A 132 8.80 2.36 5.06
N LEU A 133 9.82 3.14 4.70
CA LEU A 133 11.07 2.63 4.12
C LEU A 133 11.81 1.68 5.07
N GLU A 134 11.84 2.01 6.36
CA GLU A 134 12.43 1.17 7.41
C GLU A 134 11.56 -0.05 7.77
N SER A 135 10.32 -0.11 7.27
CA SER A 135 9.42 -1.22 7.55
C SER A 135 9.65 -2.41 6.61
N GLU A 136 9.48 -3.61 7.13
CA GLU A 136 9.55 -4.86 6.34
C GLU A 136 8.24 -5.19 5.60
N ILE A 137 7.29 -4.25 5.52
CA ILE A 137 5.94 -4.51 5.00
C ILE A 137 5.73 -4.01 3.56
N ILE A 138 6.75 -3.40 2.94
CA ILE A 138 6.69 -2.86 1.58
C ILE A 138 6.61 -4.01 0.55
N PRO A 139 5.61 -4.01 -0.34
CA PRO A 139 5.61 -4.90 -1.50
C PRO A 139 6.84 -4.70 -2.41
N GLU A 140 7.44 -5.80 -2.89
CA GLU A 140 8.56 -5.76 -3.87
C GLU A 140 8.23 -4.83 -5.07
N TYR A 141 7.00 -4.91 -5.59
CA TYR A 141 6.56 -4.09 -6.72
C TYR A 141 6.26 -2.62 -6.37
N PHE A 142 6.27 -2.22 -5.10
CA PHE A 142 5.90 -0.86 -4.69
C PHE A 142 7.11 0.03 -4.44
N TRP A 143 8.30 -0.56 -4.26
CA TRP A 143 9.56 0.16 -4.04
C TRP A 143 9.78 1.36 -4.98
N PRO A 144 9.56 1.25 -6.32
CA PRO A 144 9.82 2.39 -7.20
C PRO A 144 8.88 3.56 -6.93
N SER A 145 7.59 3.31 -6.72
CA SER A 145 6.61 4.36 -6.42
C SER A 145 6.93 5.07 -5.11
N LEU A 146 7.21 4.30 -4.04
CA LEU A 146 7.56 4.88 -2.74
C LEU A 146 8.86 5.68 -2.78
N LEU A 147 9.89 5.19 -3.48
CA LEU A 147 11.14 5.93 -3.63
C LEU A 147 10.96 7.20 -4.45
N VAL A 148 10.18 7.18 -5.53
CA VAL A 148 9.87 8.40 -6.30
C VAL A 148 9.17 9.45 -5.44
N ASP A 149 8.29 9.03 -4.53
CA ASP A 149 7.61 9.93 -3.59
C ASP A 149 8.58 10.62 -2.61
N THR A 150 9.83 10.14 -2.46
CA THR A 150 10.88 10.82 -1.69
C THR A 150 11.44 12.06 -2.41
N ILE A 151 11.43 12.09 -3.75
CA ILE A 151 12.11 13.13 -4.54
C ILE A 151 11.66 14.54 -4.15
N PRO A 152 10.36 14.85 -4.05
CA PRO A 152 9.92 16.18 -3.70
C PRO A 152 10.29 16.58 -2.26
N LEU A 153 10.37 15.62 -1.34
CA LEU A 153 10.79 15.85 0.05
C LEU A 153 12.30 16.10 0.12
N LEU A 154 13.09 15.33 -0.63
CA LEU A 154 14.53 15.53 -0.76
C LEU A 154 14.83 16.88 -1.41
N GLU A 155 14.10 17.29 -2.45
CA GLU A 155 14.32 18.56 -3.15
C GLU A 155 13.63 19.77 -2.47
N SER A 156 12.99 19.56 -1.31
CA SER A 156 12.35 20.65 -0.54
C SER A 156 13.34 21.74 -0.17
N LYS A 157 12.92 23.02 -0.28
CA LYS A 157 13.73 24.17 0.17
C LYS A 157 13.86 24.23 1.69
N ASP A 158 12.87 23.71 2.40
CA ASP A 158 12.85 23.55 3.84
C ASP A 158 13.05 22.04 4.14
N PRO A 159 14.30 21.59 4.32
CA PRO A 159 14.61 20.17 4.41
C PRO A 159 14.02 19.55 5.68
N LYS A 160 13.30 18.44 5.50
CA LYS A 160 12.75 17.60 6.58
C LYS A 160 13.43 16.24 6.70
N ILE A 161 14.29 15.94 5.73
CA ILE A 161 15.09 14.71 5.62
C ILE A 161 16.54 15.16 5.75
N PHE A 162 17.27 14.63 6.72
CA PHE A 162 18.64 15.03 7.00
C PHE A 162 19.64 13.96 6.57
N PHE A 163 20.89 14.05 7.04
CA PHE A 163 21.99 13.24 6.51
C PHE A 163 21.71 11.75 6.65
N LYS A 164 21.29 11.32 7.85
CA LYS A 164 21.03 9.91 8.16
C LYS A 164 19.88 9.35 7.32
N GLU A 165 18.78 10.09 7.24
CA GLU A 165 17.58 9.69 6.51
C GLU A 165 17.86 9.64 4.99
N THR A 166 18.66 10.59 4.48
CA THR A 166 19.06 10.58 3.07
C THR A 166 19.95 9.38 2.74
N CYS A 167 20.89 9.04 3.63
CA CYS A 167 21.70 7.82 3.48
C CYS A 167 20.82 6.56 3.48
N CYS A 168 19.80 6.50 4.34
CA CYS A 168 18.84 5.39 4.38
C CYS A 168 18.07 5.26 3.05
N ILE A 169 17.57 6.36 2.49
CA ILE A 169 16.89 6.35 1.19
C ILE A 169 17.82 5.85 0.09
N LEU A 170 19.07 6.33 0.06
CA LEU A 170 20.06 5.88 -0.91
C LEU A 170 20.39 4.39 -0.75
N GLN A 171 20.48 3.90 0.48
CA GLN A 171 20.69 2.48 0.75
C GLN A 171 19.53 1.63 0.21
N HIS A 172 18.28 2.05 0.38
CA HIS A 172 17.12 1.34 -0.17
C HIS A 172 17.05 1.40 -1.69
N LEU A 173 17.49 2.50 -2.30
CA LEU A 173 17.67 2.57 -3.75
C LEU A 173 18.62 1.47 -4.25
N GLU A 174 19.80 1.34 -3.63
CA GLU A 174 20.80 0.36 -4.07
C GLU A 174 20.47 -1.08 -3.66
N SER A 175 19.82 -1.28 -2.51
CA SER A 175 19.58 -2.63 -1.94
C SER A 175 18.25 -3.23 -2.37
N ASN A 176 17.23 -2.40 -2.66
CA ASN A 176 15.90 -2.86 -3.04
C ASN A 176 15.58 -2.51 -4.48
N LEU A 177 15.71 -1.26 -4.91
CA LEU A 177 15.29 -0.86 -6.27
C LEU A 177 16.21 -1.43 -7.35
N MET A 178 17.53 -1.28 -7.22
CA MET A 178 18.48 -1.71 -8.24
C MET A 178 18.42 -3.21 -8.56
N PRO A 179 18.36 -4.13 -7.56
CA PRO A 179 18.22 -5.56 -7.83
C PRO A 179 16.92 -5.91 -8.57
N LEU A 180 15.82 -5.19 -8.31
CA LEU A 180 14.56 -5.39 -9.01
C LEU A 180 14.65 -5.03 -10.48
N ILE A 181 15.32 -3.93 -10.77
CA ILE A 181 15.58 -3.49 -12.14
C ILE A 181 16.44 -4.53 -12.86
N GLU A 182 17.52 -5.00 -12.23
CA GLU A 182 18.43 -5.98 -12.83
C GLU A 182 17.76 -7.34 -13.07
N LYS A 183 17.01 -7.86 -12.08
CA LYS A 183 16.25 -9.10 -12.20
C LYS A 183 15.28 -9.04 -13.38
N LYS A 184 14.60 -7.91 -13.58
CA LYS A 184 13.70 -7.73 -14.72
C LYS A 184 14.46 -7.55 -16.04
N LYS A 185 15.59 -6.84 -16.08
CA LYS A 185 16.46 -6.76 -17.27
C LYS A 185 16.88 -8.16 -17.75
N LYS A 186 17.38 -9.00 -16.84
CA LYS A 186 17.76 -10.39 -17.14
C LYS A 186 16.58 -11.24 -17.62
N HIS A 187 15.38 -11.01 -17.11
CA HIS A 187 14.18 -11.70 -17.59
C HIS A 187 13.82 -11.30 -19.02
N MET A 188 13.93 -10.00 -19.35
CA MET A 188 13.68 -9.48 -20.70
C MET A 188 14.65 -10.05 -21.74
N GLU A 189 15.94 -10.16 -21.39
CA GLU A 189 16.95 -10.76 -22.27
C GLU A 189 16.62 -12.23 -22.62
N LYS A 190 15.95 -12.94 -21.70
CA LYS A 190 15.52 -14.33 -21.90
C LYS A 190 14.18 -14.46 -22.64
N HIS A 191 13.32 -13.44 -22.58
CA HIS A 191 11.96 -13.46 -23.13
C HIS A 191 11.66 -12.19 -23.96
N PRO A 192 12.30 -12.03 -25.14
CA PRO A 192 12.21 -10.79 -25.93
C PRO A 192 10.83 -10.55 -26.58
N ASN A 193 10.00 -11.59 -26.72
CA ASN A 193 8.70 -11.52 -27.40
C ASN A 193 7.51 -11.36 -26.43
N GLU A 194 7.76 -11.28 -25.12
CA GLU A 194 6.69 -11.13 -24.14
C GLU A 194 6.22 -9.67 -24.09
N PRO A 195 4.93 -9.37 -24.31
CA PRO A 195 4.44 -8.00 -24.37
C PRO A 195 4.73 -7.25 -23.07
N ILE A 196 5.40 -6.13 -23.26
CA ILE A 196 5.89 -5.20 -22.26
C ILE A 196 4.71 -4.60 -21.49
N ASN A 197 4.54 -4.97 -20.22
CA ASN A 197 3.79 -4.19 -19.24
C ASN A 197 4.75 -3.51 -18.23
N ILE A 198 6.00 -3.29 -18.68
CA ILE A 198 7.19 -2.99 -17.86
C ILE A 198 7.03 -1.71 -17.02
N LEU A 199 6.28 -0.71 -17.50
CA LEU A 199 6.27 0.63 -16.90
C LEU A 199 4.89 1.22 -16.63
N LYS A 200 3.83 0.68 -17.25
CA LYS A 200 2.46 0.97 -16.80
C LYS A 200 2.28 0.67 -15.32
N HIS A 201 2.96 -0.36 -14.81
CA HIS A 201 2.92 -0.65 -13.39
C HIS A 201 3.58 0.43 -12.56
N TYR A 202 4.65 1.10 -12.98
CA TYR A 202 5.35 2.00 -12.05
C TYR A 202 5.00 3.48 -12.19
N ARG A 203 4.22 3.88 -13.22
CA ARG A 203 4.13 5.29 -13.68
C ARG A 203 5.49 5.88 -14.09
N LEU A 204 6.43 5.04 -14.51
CA LEU A 204 7.82 5.43 -14.72
C LEU A 204 8.24 5.17 -16.16
N ASP A 205 7.92 6.04 -17.12
CA ASP A 205 8.23 5.76 -18.54
C ASP A 205 9.75 5.65 -18.84
N ASN A 206 10.64 5.99 -17.89
CA ASN A 206 12.09 5.78 -17.97
C ASN A 206 12.75 5.46 -16.61
N VAL A 207 12.78 4.19 -16.21
CA VAL A 207 13.36 3.76 -14.91
C VAL A 207 14.77 4.31 -14.66
N GLU A 208 15.63 4.29 -15.68
CA GLU A 208 17.01 4.75 -15.54
C GLU A 208 17.11 6.26 -15.26
N GLN A 209 16.26 7.06 -15.90
CA GLN A 209 16.17 8.49 -15.62
C GLN A 209 15.71 8.72 -14.19
N ILE A 210 14.76 7.95 -13.68
CA ILE A 210 14.26 8.07 -12.31
C ILE A 210 15.31 7.67 -11.28
N VAL A 211 16.06 6.60 -11.53
CA VAL A 211 17.19 6.23 -10.66
C VAL A 211 18.22 7.37 -10.63
N ASN A 212 18.55 7.96 -11.77
CA ASN A 212 19.47 9.10 -11.83
C ASN A 212 18.91 10.33 -11.10
N LEU A 213 17.61 10.61 -11.23
CA LEU A 213 16.95 11.70 -10.50
C LEU A 213 16.97 11.45 -8.99
N LEU A 214 16.71 10.22 -8.52
CA LEU A 214 16.78 9.87 -7.10
C LEU A 214 18.19 10.05 -6.55
N ARG A 215 19.21 9.55 -7.25
CA ARG A 215 20.62 9.73 -6.85
C ARG A 215 21.00 11.21 -6.80
N LEU A 216 20.56 12.00 -7.79
CA LEU A 216 20.80 13.44 -7.83
C LEU A 216 20.11 14.17 -6.67
N ALA A 217 18.85 13.85 -6.39
CA ALA A 217 18.10 14.41 -5.27
C ALA A 217 18.77 14.08 -3.92
N CYS A 218 19.21 12.83 -3.74
CA CYS A 218 19.98 12.43 -2.55
C CYS A 218 21.29 13.23 -2.43
N ALA A 219 22.07 13.34 -3.51
CA ALA A 219 23.34 14.08 -3.48
C ALA A 219 23.14 15.56 -3.13
N ARG A 220 22.12 16.20 -3.70
CA ARG A 220 21.75 17.59 -3.39
C ARG A 220 21.23 17.77 -1.98
N ASN A 221 20.48 16.80 -1.45
CA ASN A 221 20.00 16.87 -0.07
C ASN A 221 21.14 16.63 0.93
N LEU A 222 22.02 15.66 0.68
CA LEU A 222 23.21 15.43 1.49
C LEU A 222 24.09 16.67 1.59
N SER A 223 24.36 17.36 0.48
CA SER A 223 25.17 18.58 0.50
C SER A 223 24.55 19.69 1.35
N ARG A 224 23.23 19.83 1.33
CA ARG A 224 22.50 20.80 2.18
C ARG A 224 22.45 20.36 3.63
N ALA A 225 22.11 19.10 3.90
CA ALA A 225 21.98 18.55 5.25
C ALA A 225 23.28 18.66 6.03
N ILE A 226 24.42 18.30 5.42
CA ILE A 226 25.74 18.42 6.04
C ILE A 226 26.03 19.86 6.47
N ILE A 227 25.68 20.85 5.64
CA ILE A 227 25.90 22.27 6.00
C ILE A 227 24.98 22.64 7.17
N ILE A 228 23.69 22.35 7.07
CA ILE A 228 22.69 22.72 8.08
C ILE A 228 23.02 22.12 9.44
N GLU A 229 23.28 20.82 9.50
CA GLU A 229 23.58 20.11 10.74
C GLU A 229 24.88 20.62 11.38
N ASN A 230 25.93 20.84 10.60
CA ASN A 230 27.18 21.39 11.14
C ASN A 230 27.06 22.85 11.58
N THR A 231 26.16 23.64 10.99
CA THR A 231 25.89 25.02 11.44
C THR A 231 25.03 25.09 12.71
N LEU A 232 24.26 24.03 13.03
CA LEU A 232 23.45 23.96 14.25
C LEU A 232 24.24 23.45 15.47
N ILE A 233 25.39 22.84 15.26
CA ILE A 233 26.26 22.28 16.30
C ILE A 233 27.26 23.33 16.85
N ASN A 234 27.39 24.48 16.20
CA ASN A 234 28.20 25.63 16.64
C ASN A 234 27.32 26.73 17.25
#